data_AF-A0A1C6QXK6-F1
#
_entry.id   AF-A0A1C6QXK6-F1
#
_cell.length_a   1.000
_cell.length_b   1.000
_cell.length_c   1.000
_cell.angle_alpha   90.00
_cell.angle_beta   90.00
_cell.angle_gamma   90.00
#
_symmetry.space_group_name_H-M   'P 1'
#
loop_
_entity.id
_entity.type
_entity.pdbx_description
1 polymer ?
#
loop_
_entity_poly.entity_id
_entity_poly.type
_entity_poly.pdbx_seq_one_letter_code
_entity_poly.pdbx_strand_id
1 'polypeptide(L)'
;MTVDISRHHLSAGPDAEQFAERLSAHLAEGIDGLEDSVGGASLVDSHFDTGLLVLRARCVVDPRAATLETWEAAVNAMQLGSALFAVTEASEGSVECRINRKVRTLPAVGSLPTADAGNWLTAFWLAVICRDQRRMTQLCEIPLERLRAPEGQYDEYIYHWVDTLQTYWLRRPGLVEKLTATFQASDPAVARVAPRDLLDGLLYPPINLFYRFVRKDEEGFSPALVEALKLHRTYWTLNEDREADIDGSIALGPLAIACLAYDGKLPIEVESEYLPKHLLQRGWLGEFPT
;
A
#
# COMPACT_ATOMS: atom_id res chain seq x y z
N MET A 1 -19.29 19.29 -5.49
CA MET A 1 -20.08 18.43 -6.44
C MET A 1 -19.24 17.20 -6.68
N THR A 2 -19.72 16.02 -6.33
CA THR A 2 -18.93 14.79 -6.41
C THR A 2 -18.58 14.45 -7.86
N VAL A 3 -17.29 14.25 -8.14
CA VAL A 3 -16.78 13.82 -9.45
C VAL A 3 -16.67 12.30 -9.48
N ASP A 4 -17.21 11.66 -10.51
CA ASP A 4 -17.03 10.23 -10.76
C ASP A 4 -15.83 10.00 -11.69
N ILE A 5 -14.91 9.12 -11.28
CA ILE A 5 -13.81 8.64 -12.11
C ILE A 5 -13.90 7.12 -12.22
N SER A 6 -14.41 6.64 -13.35
CA SER A 6 -14.54 5.21 -13.60
C SER A 6 -13.18 4.54 -13.85
N ARG A 7 -13.04 3.30 -13.38
CA ARG A 7 -11.83 2.49 -13.60
C ARG A 7 -11.76 2.01 -15.06
N HIS A 8 -10.54 1.75 -15.55
CA HIS A 8 -10.35 1.09 -16.84
C HIS A 8 -10.94 -0.32 -16.82
N HIS A 9 -11.20 -0.88 -18.01
CA HIS A 9 -11.85 -2.17 -18.08
C HIS A 9 -10.92 -3.26 -17.53
N LEU A 10 -11.38 -3.98 -16.50
CA LEU A 10 -10.81 -5.27 -16.11
C LEU A 10 -11.95 -6.28 -16.13
N SER A 11 -11.71 -7.45 -16.72
CA SER A 11 -12.70 -8.51 -16.87
C SER A 11 -13.18 -8.99 -15.50
N ALA A 12 -14.40 -8.59 -15.13
CA ALA A 12 -15.12 -9.11 -13.97
C ALA A 12 -16.10 -10.21 -14.40
N GLY A 13 -16.51 -11.07 -13.46
CA GLY A 13 -17.44 -12.16 -13.70
C GLY A 13 -17.01 -13.47 -13.03
N PRO A 14 -17.68 -14.60 -13.36
CA PRO A 14 -17.45 -15.88 -12.67
C PRO A 14 -16.01 -16.39 -12.71
N ASP A 15 -15.29 -16.15 -13.81
CA ASP A 15 -13.89 -16.56 -13.94
C ASP A 15 -12.97 -15.72 -13.03
N ALA A 16 -13.26 -14.42 -12.88
CA ALA A 16 -12.54 -13.52 -11.97
C ALA A 16 -12.84 -13.83 -10.50
N GLU A 17 -14.10 -14.17 -10.18
CA GLU A 17 -14.51 -14.67 -8.86
C GLU A 17 -13.75 -15.95 -8.50
N GLN A 18 -13.77 -16.95 -9.40
CA GLN A 18 -13.05 -18.21 -9.19
C GLN A 18 -11.54 -18.00 -9.09
N PHE A 19 -10.97 -17.05 -9.85
CA PHE A 19 -9.56 -16.70 -9.72
C PHE A 19 -9.24 -16.09 -8.35
N ALA A 20 -10.02 -15.11 -7.90
CA ALA A 20 -9.84 -14.49 -6.58
C ALA A 20 -9.99 -15.51 -5.43
N GLU A 21 -10.94 -16.44 -5.54
CA GLU A 21 -11.13 -17.53 -4.57
C GLU A 21 -9.94 -18.50 -4.54
N ARG A 22 -9.44 -18.93 -5.70
CA ARG A 22 -8.26 -19.81 -5.78
C ARG A 22 -7.02 -19.14 -5.17
N LEU A 23 -6.78 -17.87 -5.46
CA LEU A 23 -5.69 -17.11 -4.84
C LEU A 23 -5.86 -17.00 -3.32
N SER A 24 -7.09 -16.75 -2.86
CA SER A 24 -7.40 -16.65 -1.42
C SER A 24 -7.11 -17.97 -0.70
N ALA A 25 -7.53 -19.11 -1.29
CA ALA A 25 -7.26 -20.43 -0.75
C ALA A 25 -5.77 -20.75 -0.73
N HIS A 26 -5.05 -20.47 -1.83
CA HIS A 26 -3.60 -20.65 -1.90
C HIS A 26 -2.85 -19.84 -0.84
N LEU A 27 -3.26 -18.58 -0.64
CA LEU A 27 -2.68 -17.73 0.39
C LEU A 27 -2.94 -18.28 1.79
N ALA A 28 -4.17 -18.75 2.07
CA ALA A 28 -4.51 -19.32 3.37
C ALA A 28 -3.65 -20.55 3.69
N GLU A 29 -3.48 -21.46 2.74
CA GLU A 29 -2.58 -22.63 2.86
C GLU A 29 -1.12 -22.19 3.11
N GLY A 30 -0.64 -21.18 2.38
CA GLY A 30 0.69 -20.63 2.57
C GLY A 30 0.89 -20.02 3.97
N ILE A 31 -0.09 -19.25 4.44
CA ILE A 31 -0.09 -18.65 5.78
C ILE A 31 -0.04 -19.73 6.87
N ASP A 32 -0.75 -20.85 6.70
CA ASP A 32 -0.71 -21.95 7.65
C ASP A 32 0.67 -22.61 7.70
N GLY A 33 1.38 -22.68 6.57
CA GLY A 33 2.74 -23.19 6.48
C GLY A 33 3.84 -22.30 7.08
N LEU A 34 3.55 -21.05 7.45
CA LEU A 34 4.55 -20.10 7.97
C LEU A 34 5.24 -20.55 9.26
N GLU A 35 4.52 -21.26 10.14
CA GLU A 35 5.03 -21.74 11.44
C GLU A 35 5.62 -23.14 11.37
N ASP A 36 5.08 -23.98 10.49
CA ASP A 36 5.28 -25.43 10.52
C ASP A 36 6.35 -25.93 9.53
N SER A 37 6.77 -25.08 8.59
CA SER A 37 7.77 -25.44 7.57
C SER A 37 9.16 -24.88 7.90
N VAL A 38 10.20 -25.69 7.68
CA VAL A 38 11.60 -25.24 7.74
C VAL A 38 11.79 -24.16 6.68
N GLY A 39 12.07 -22.93 7.10
CA GLY A 39 12.16 -21.78 6.21
C GLY A 39 10.81 -21.11 5.87
N GLY A 40 9.70 -21.50 6.49
CA GLY A 40 8.39 -20.88 6.24
C GLY A 40 8.38 -19.36 6.40
N ALA A 41 8.99 -18.85 7.47
CA ALA A 41 9.13 -17.40 7.68
C ALA A 41 9.94 -16.69 6.58
N SER A 42 10.86 -17.39 5.90
CA SER A 42 11.62 -16.80 4.78
C SER A 42 10.79 -16.63 3.50
N LEU A 43 9.58 -17.19 3.45
CA LEU A 43 8.63 -17.02 2.35
C LEU A 43 7.60 -15.91 2.60
N VAL A 44 7.75 -15.15 3.69
CA VAL A 44 6.79 -14.09 4.07
C VAL A 44 6.66 -13.02 2.99
N ASP A 45 7.72 -12.75 2.22
CA ASP A 45 7.71 -11.82 1.09
C ASP A 45 6.84 -12.34 -0.06
N SER A 46 7.01 -13.61 -0.45
CA SER A 46 6.17 -14.27 -1.46
C SER A 46 4.70 -14.30 -1.04
N HIS A 47 4.42 -14.56 0.23
CA HIS A 47 3.06 -14.51 0.75
C HIS A 47 2.52 -13.09 0.79
N PHE A 48 3.35 -12.08 1.07
CA PHE A 48 2.95 -10.68 1.01
C PHE A 48 2.57 -10.27 -0.42
N ASP A 49 3.37 -10.64 -1.43
CA ASP A 49 3.06 -10.41 -2.85
C ASP A 49 1.75 -11.11 -3.25
N THR A 50 1.56 -12.35 -2.81
CA THR A 50 0.31 -13.10 -3.02
C THR A 50 -0.87 -12.41 -2.33
N GLY A 51 -0.68 -11.86 -1.13
CA GLY A 51 -1.69 -11.08 -0.40
C GLY A 51 -2.13 -9.83 -1.14
N LEU A 52 -1.18 -9.09 -1.73
CA LEU A 52 -1.47 -7.95 -2.61
C LEU A 52 -2.27 -8.37 -3.84
N LEU A 53 -1.87 -9.50 -4.46
CA LEU A 53 -2.56 -10.04 -5.62
C LEU A 53 -4.00 -10.45 -5.29
N VAL A 54 -4.23 -11.07 -4.13
CA VAL A 54 -5.59 -11.41 -3.64
C VAL A 54 -6.42 -10.15 -3.45
N LEU A 55 -5.87 -9.10 -2.81
CA LEU A 55 -6.57 -7.82 -2.64
C LEU A 55 -6.96 -7.21 -3.99
N ARG A 56 -6.03 -7.15 -4.94
CA ARG A 56 -6.26 -6.62 -6.29
C ARG A 56 -7.33 -7.41 -7.04
N ALA A 57 -7.25 -8.74 -7.02
CA ALA A 57 -8.26 -9.61 -7.62
C ALA A 57 -9.65 -9.40 -6.98
N ARG A 58 -9.73 -9.24 -5.66
CA ARG A 58 -10.97 -8.90 -4.96
C ARG A 58 -11.50 -7.53 -5.37
N CYS A 59 -10.66 -6.51 -5.54
CA CYS A 59 -11.08 -5.20 -6.04
C CYS A 59 -11.55 -5.20 -7.51
N VAL A 60 -11.19 -6.22 -8.31
CA VAL A 60 -11.79 -6.41 -9.65
C VAL A 60 -13.24 -6.89 -9.52
N VAL A 61 -13.50 -7.85 -8.64
CA VAL A 61 -14.81 -8.51 -8.43
C VAL A 61 -15.77 -7.66 -7.58
N ASP A 62 -15.23 -7.00 -6.56
CA ASP A 62 -15.94 -6.12 -5.62
C ASP A 62 -15.25 -4.74 -5.57
N PRO A 63 -15.46 -3.88 -6.60
CA PRO A 63 -14.76 -2.60 -6.72
C PRO A 63 -15.05 -1.59 -5.60
N ARG A 64 -16.11 -1.83 -4.81
CA ARG A 64 -16.47 -0.97 -3.67
C ARG A 64 -15.88 -1.49 -2.35
N ALA A 65 -15.33 -2.70 -2.34
CA ALA A 65 -14.96 -3.45 -1.14
C ALA A 65 -16.13 -3.65 -0.16
N ALA A 66 -17.32 -3.92 -0.70
CA ALA A 66 -18.55 -4.08 0.05
C ALA A 66 -18.72 -5.48 0.67
N THR A 67 -17.88 -6.45 0.32
CA THR A 67 -17.92 -7.81 0.90
C THR A 67 -16.81 -8.04 1.92
N LEU A 68 -17.03 -9.00 2.83
CA LEU A 68 -16.10 -9.33 3.90
C LEU A 68 -14.77 -9.85 3.34
N GLU A 69 -14.82 -10.62 2.26
CA GLU A 69 -13.66 -11.24 1.62
C GLU A 69 -12.68 -10.18 1.11
N THR A 70 -13.17 -9.05 0.59
CA THR A 70 -12.33 -7.94 0.15
C THR A 70 -11.66 -7.24 1.34
N TRP A 71 -12.38 -7.10 2.46
CA TRP A 71 -11.81 -6.59 3.70
C TRP A 71 -10.74 -7.52 4.28
N GLU A 72 -11.02 -8.83 4.34
CA GLU A 72 -10.07 -9.84 4.81
C GLU A 72 -8.82 -9.90 3.94
N ALA A 73 -8.96 -9.73 2.63
CA ALA A 73 -7.83 -9.60 1.72
C ALA A 73 -6.94 -8.39 2.06
N ALA A 74 -7.54 -7.23 2.31
CA ALA A 74 -6.80 -6.02 2.72
C ALA A 74 -6.08 -6.22 4.06
N VAL A 75 -6.75 -6.86 5.04
CA VAL A 75 -6.18 -7.17 6.35
C VAL A 75 -5.03 -8.17 6.23
N ASN A 76 -5.19 -9.24 5.45
CA ASN A 76 -4.14 -10.25 5.27
C ASN A 76 -2.90 -9.66 4.58
N ALA A 77 -3.08 -8.86 3.53
CA ALA A 77 -1.98 -8.15 2.89
C ALA A 77 -1.26 -7.22 3.87
N MET A 78 -2.01 -6.45 4.67
CA MET A 78 -1.47 -5.55 5.71
C MET A 78 -0.67 -6.32 6.78
N GLN A 79 -1.21 -7.45 7.24
CA GLN A 79 -0.60 -8.28 8.27
C GLN A 79 0.69 -8.94 7.77
N LEU A 80 0.71 -9.43 6.53
CA LEU A 80 1.89 -10.03 5.89
C LEU A 80 2.98 -8.98 5.60
N GLY A 81 2.61 -7.81 5.08
CA GLY A 81 3.56 -6.72 4.86
C GLY A 81 4.22 -6.24 6.14
N SER A 82 3.47 -6.20 7.26
CA SER A 82 4.06 -5.91 8.57
C SER A 82 4.95 -7.06 9.07
N ALA A 83 4.57 -8.30 8.82
CA ALA A 83 5.33 -9.48 9.22
C ALA A 83 6.69 -9.55 8.50
N LEU A 84 6.75 -9.17 7.22
CA LEU A 84 8.00 -9.04 6.46
C LEU A 84 9.04 -8.20 7.20
N PHE A 85 8.65 -7.02 7.70
CA PHE A 85 9.58 -6.16 8.43
C PHE A 85 9.87 -6.64 9.86
N ALA A 86 8.91 -7.30 10.49
CA ALA A 86 9.08 -7.84 11.84
C ALA A 86 10.06 -9.01 11.87
N VAL A 87 9.95 -9.97 10.95
CA VAL A 87 10.86 -11.14 10.92
C VAL A 87 12.27 -10.77 10.44
N THR A 88 12.43 -9.64 9.76
CA THR A 88 13.72 -9.16 9.26
C THR A 88 14.41 -8.18 10.23
N GLU A 89 13.83 -7.95 11.42
CA GLU A 89 14.38 -7.08 12.47
C GLU A 89 15.64 -7.66 13.13
N ALA A 90 15.63 -8.96 13.36
CA ALA A 90 16.74 -9.69 13.96
C ALA A 90 17.09 -10.92 13.12
N SER A 91 18.31 -11.41 13.27
CA SER A 91 18.77 -12.67 12.66
C SER A 91 18.52 -13.89 13.56
N GLU A 92 18.14 -13.67 14.82
CA GLU A 92 17.91 -14.72 15.82
C GLU A 92 16.66 -14.41 16.64
N GLY A 93 16.08 -15.46 17.22
CA GLY A 93 14.87 -15.36 18.03
C GLY A 93 13.59 -15.57 17.22
N SER A 94 12.47 -15.12 17.77
CA SER A 94 11.16 -15.19 17.15
C SER A 94 10.37 -13.91 17.42
N VAL A 95 9.38 -13.66 16.57
CA VAL A 95 8.46 -12.53 16.66
C VAL A 95 7.03 -13.01 16.60
N GLU A 96 6.16 -12.41 17.42
CA GLU A 96 4.73 -12.68 17.38
C GLU A 96 4.03 -11.79 16.35
N CYS A 97 3.48 -12.41 15.31
CA CYS A 97 2.77 -11.74 14.24
C CYS A 97 1.32 -12.22 14.20
N ARG A 98 0.35 -11.30 14.28
CA ARG A 98 -1.03 -11.64 13.94
C ARG A 98 -1.19 -11.66 12.42
N ILE A 99 -1.52 -12.84 11.88
CA ILE A 99 -1.73 -13.10 10.46
C ILE A 99 -2.95 -14.02 10.31
N ASN A 100 -3.91 -13.60 9.49
CA ASN A 100 -5.16 -14.31 9.23
C ASN A 100 -5.87 -14.73 10.54
N ARG A 101 -6.15 -13.74 11.39
CA ARG A 101 -6.84 -13.87 12.71
C ARG A 101 -6.09 -14.68 13.79
N LYS A 102 -5.00 -15.37 13.46
CA LYS A 102 -4.18 -16.14 14.41
C LYS A 102 -2.95 -15.33 14.82
N VAL A 103 -2.59 -15.36 16.10
CA VAL A 103 -1.25 -14.93 16.56
C VAL A 103 -0.29 -16.07 16.27
N ARG A 104 0.76 -15.78 15.52
CA ARG A 104 1.75 -16.74 15.05
C ARG A 104 3.13 -16.38 15.56
N THR A 105 3.92 -17.39 15.92
CA THR A 105 5.31 -17.19 16.36
C THR A 105 6.24 -17.53 15.22
N LEU A 106 6.77 -16.51 14.54
CA LEU A 106 7.63 -16.68 13.38
C LEU A 106 9.10 -16.56 13.79
N PRO A 107 9.99 -17.45 13.33
CA PRO A 107 11.42 -17.27 13.55
C PRO A 107 11.92 -16.01 12.84
N ALA A 108 12.88 -15.32 13.46
CA ALA A 108 13.58 -14.22 12.81
C ALA A 108 14.40 -14.77 11.63
N VAL A 109 14.34 -14.08 10.50
CA VAL A 109 14.94 -14.51 9.22
C VAL A 109 16.23 -13.73 8.93
N GLY A 110 16.44 -12.59 9.59
CA GLY A 110 17.51 -11.66 9.23
C GLY A 110 17.17 -10.84 7.98
N SER A 111 18.18 -10.20 7.40
CA SER A 111 17.97 -9.28 6.27
C SER A 111 17.45 -10.00 5.02
N LEU A 112 16.33 -9.54 4.47
CA LEU A 112 15.83 -9.94 3.16
C LEU A 112 15.95 -8.76 2.18
N PRO A 113 16.39 -8.98 0.92
CA PRO A 113 16.45 -7.92 -0.10
C PRO A 113 15.09 -7.27 -0.37
N THR A 114 14.01 -8.01 -0.15
CA THR A 114 12.61 -7.57 -0.33
C THR A 114 12.10 -6.70 0.82
N ALA A 115 12.80 -6.62 1.96
CA ALA A 115 12.48 -5.70 3.04
C ALA A 115 13.05 -4.29 2.76
N ASP A 116 12.70 -3.74 1.59
CA ASP A 116 13.21 -2.47 1.07
C ASP A 116 12.21 -1.31 1.23
N ALA A 117 12.59 -0.12 0.75
CA ALA A 117 11.74 1.07 0.80
C ALA A 117 10.44 0.96 -0.03
N GLY A 118 10.43 0.19 -1.11
CA GLY A 118 9.25 -0.01 -1.96
C GLY A 118 8.20 -0.84 -1.23
N ASN A 119 8.59 -1.98 -0.69
CA ASN A 119 7.70 -2.82 0.12
C ASN A 119 7.32 -2.16 1.44
N TRP A 120 8.18 -1.30 1.99
CA TRP A 120 7.83 -0.49 3.15
C TRP A 120 6.68 0.47 2.85
N LEU A 121 6.73 1.18 1.70
CA LEU A 121 5.65 2.07 1.30
C LEU A 121 4.35 1.31 1.11
N THR A 122 4.39 0.16 0.43
CA THR A 122 3.22 -0.69 0.22
C THR A 122 2.62 -1.18 1.56
N ALA A 123 3.46 -1.68 2.48
CA ALA A 123 3.02 -2.10 3.81
C ALA A 123 2.43 -0.93 4.62
N PHE A 124 3.04 0.25 4.54
CA PHE A 124 2.55 1.45 5.21
C PHE A 124 1.20 1.91 4.65
N TRP A 125 1.00 1.87 3.33
CA TRP A 125 -0.29 2.16 2.71
C TRP A 125 -1.39 1.21 3.17
N LEU A 126 -1.11 -0.09 3.22
CA LEU A 126 -2.05 -1.08 3.71
C LEU A 126 -2.40 -0.86 5.19
N ALA A 127 -1.41 -0.51 6.03
CA ALA A 127 -1.63 -0.18 7.44
C ALA A 127 -2.50 1.08 7.60
N VAL A 128 -2.27 2.11 6.78
CA VAL A 128 -3.10 3.33 6.71
C VAL A 128 -4.53 2.99 6.29
N ILE A 129 -4.72 2.18 5.24
CA ILE A 129 -6.03 1.78 4.73
C ILE A 129 -6.79 0.95 5.76
N CYS A 130 -6.11 0.09 6.51
CA CYS A 130 -6.73 -0.71 7.58
C CYS A 130 -6.82 0.05 8.92
N ARG A 131 -6.25 1.26 9.03
CA ARG A 131 -6.18 2.10 10.24
C ARG A 131 -5.54 1.39 11.43
N ASP A 132 -4.60 0.48 11.17
CA ASP A 132 -3.85 -0.19 12.22
C ASP A 132 -2.69 0.72 12.66
N GLN A 133 -3.00 1.63 13.59
CA GLN A 133 -2.03 2.61 14.11
C GLN A 133 -0.81 1.95 14.75
N ARG A 134 -0.97 0.76 15.34
CA ARG A 134 0.15 0.04 15.95
C ARG A 134 1.16 -0.36 14.89
N ARG A 135 0.69 -0.95 13.78
CA ARG A 135 1.56 -1.35 12.66
C ARG A 135 2.15 -0.16 11.94
N MET A 136 1.38 0.93 11.77
CA MET A 136 1.92 2.19 11.26
C MET A 136 3.10 2.68 12.10
N THR A 137 2.99 2.66 13.43
CA THR A 137 4.07 3.05 14.34
C THR A 137 5.27 2.13 14.21
N GLN A 138 5.05 0.81 14.25
CA GLN A 138 6.11 -0.19 14.11
C GLN A 138 6.89 0.00 12.79
N LEU A 139 6.19 0.18 11.67
CA LEU A 139 6.81 0.45 10.37
C LEU A 139 7.63 1.75 10.40
N CYS A 140 7.12 2.82 11.03
CA CYS A 140 7.84 4.09 11.09
C CYS A 140 9.04 4.11 12.05
N GLU A 141 9.15 3.14 12.95
CA GLU A 141 10.30 2.99 13.84
C GLU A 141 11.50 2.31 13.16
N ILE A 142 11.30 1.68 11.99
CA ILE A 142 12.38 1.04 11.23
C ILE A 142 13.39 2.10 10.76
N PRO A 143 14.69 1.96 11.12
CA PRO A 143 15.75 2.84 10.62
C PRO A 143 15.79 2.88 9.08
N LEU A 144 15.89 4.08 8.51
CA LEU A 144 15.90 4.28 7.06
C LEU A 144 17.04 3.53 6.37
N GLU A 145 18.18 3.41 7.05
CA GLU A 145 19.38 2.69 6.59
C GLU A 145 19.10 1.22 6.31
N ARG A 146 18.15 0.60 7.03
CA ARG A 146 17.74 -0.79 6.79
C ARG A 146 16.90 -0.96 5.53
N LEU A 147 16.26 0.10 5.07
CA LEU A 147 15.42 0.10 3.87
C LEU A 147 16.21 0.41 2.60
N ARG A 148 17.49 0.81 2.74
CA ARG A 148 18.34 1.15 1.62
C ARG A 148 18.68 -0.10 0.81
N ALA A 149 18.38 -0.01 -0.48
CA ALA A 149 18.74 -1.01 -1.47
C ALA A 149 20.17 -0.74 -1.97
N PRO A 150 20.80 -1.71 -2.66
CA PRO A 150 22.03 -1.47 -3.41
C PRO A 150 21.96 -0.22 -4.30
N GLU A 151 23.11 0.44 -4.45
CA GLU A 151 23.22 1.67 -5.25
C GLU A 151 22.70 1.48 -6.67
N GLY A 152 21.87 2.42 -7.14
CA GLY A 152 21.29 2.40 -8.47
C GLY A 152 19.99 1.61 -8.62
N GLN A 153 19.50 0.93 -7.57
CA GLN A 153 18.21 0.21 -7.63
C GLN A 153 17.00 1.15 -7.48
N TYR A 154 17.15 2.24 -6.74
CA TYR A 154 16.10 3.23 -6.53
C TYR A 154 16.65 4.66 -6.68
N ASP A 155 15.78 5.57 -7.11
CA ASP A 155 16.04 7.01 -6.99
C ASP A 155 15.95 7.47 -5.53
N GLU A 156 16.76 8.45 -5.14
CA GLU A 156 16.86 8.91 -3.74
C GLU A 156 15.53 9.48 -3.19
N TYR A 157 14.61 9.90 -4.06
CA TYR A 157 13.31 10.45 -3.65
C TYR A 157 12.52 9.49 -2.77
N ILE A 158 12.63 8.16 -2.99
CA ILE A 158 11.88 7.17 -2.21
C ILE A 158 12.31 7.17 -0.75
N TYR A 159 13.60 7.36 -0.46
CA TYR A 159 14.11 7.42 0.90
C TYR A 159 13.69 8.72 1.60
N HIS A 160 13.74 9.85 0.88
CA HIS A 160 13.17 11.10 1.39
C HIS A 160 11.66 10.97 1.64
N TRP A 161 10.97 10.23 0.79
CA TRP A 161 9.54 10.04 0.92
C TRP A 161 9.17 9.18 2.14
N VAL A 162 9.86 8.05 2.33
CA VAL A 162 9.75 7.24 3.55
C VAL A 162 10.03 8.09 4.79
N ASP A 163 11.13 8.82 4.81
CA ASP A 163 11.52 9.68 5.94
C ASP A 163 10.47 10.78 6.25
N THR A 164 9.86 11.34 5.21
CA THR A 164 8.73 12.28 5.35
C THR A 164 7.53 11.63 6.04
N LEU A 165 7.14 10.42 5.61
CA LEU A 165 6.02 9.69 6.20
C LEU A 165 6.30 9.27 7.64
N GLN A 166 7.50 8.76 7.92
CA GLN A 166 7.96 8.43 9.28
C GLN A 166 7.92 9.66 10.19
N THR A 167 8.43 10.80 9.70
CA THR A 167 8.47 12.06 10.44
C THR A 167 7.07 12.56 10.76
N TYR A 168 6.16 12.52 9.78
CA TYR A 168 4.77 12.89 9.98
C TYR A 168 4.07 11.99 11.02
N TRP A 169 4.17 10.67 10.86
CA TRP A 169 3.45 9.73 11.70
C TRP A 169 3.94 9.76 13.15
N LEU A 170 5.26 9.72 13.34
CA LEU A 170 5.90 9.77 14.67
C LEU A 170 5.99 11.19 15.24
N ARG A 171 5.46 12.20 14.53
CA ARG A 171 5.46 13.61 14.93
C ARG A 171 6.86 14.14 15.25
N ARG A 172 7.86 13.71 14.48
CA ARG A 172 9.25 14.19 14.59
C ARG A 172 9.34 15.61 13.98
N PRO A 173 10.30 16.44 14.42
CA PRO A 173 10.54 17.74 13.80
C PRO A 173 11.09 17.59 12.37
N GLY A 174 10.96 18.63 11.55
CA GLY A 174 11.60 18.69 10.22
C GLY A 174 10.74 18.21 9.05
N LEU A 175 9.41 18.14 9.21
CA LEU A 175 8.52 17.62 8.17
C LEU A 175 8.57 18.43 6.87
N VAL A 176 8.67 19.77 6.96
CA VAL A 176 8.66 20.66 5.80
C VAL A 176 9.94 20.47 4.98
N GLU A 177 11.08 20.35 5.66
CA GLU A 177 12.38 20.15 5.04
C GLU A 177 12.44 18.80 4.33
N LYS A 178 11.96 17.73 4.97
CA LYS A 178 11.93 16.38 4.38
C LYS A 178 10.99 16.29 3.18
N LEU A 179 9.78 16.87 3.28
CA LEU A 179 8.85 16.91 2.16
C LEU A 179 9.40 17.75 0.99
N THR A 180 10.12 18.84 1.29
CA THR A 180 10.81 19.63 0.26
C THR A 180 11.90 18.82 -0.45
N ALA A 181 12.70 18.07 0.30
CA ALA A 181 13.70 17.16 -0.27
C ALA A 181 13.06 16.07 -1.14
N THR A 182 11.93 15.50 -0.70
CA THR A 182 11.14 14.57 -1.52
C THR A 182 10.76 15.20 -2.85
N PHE A 183 10.19 16.41 -2.85
CA PHE A 183 9.80 17.09 -4.09
C PHE A 183 10.98 17.30 -5.03
N GLN A 184 12.09 17.82 -4.52
CA GLN A 184 13.31 18.07 -5.31
C GLN A 184 13.87 16.79 -5.93
N ALA A 185 13.90 15.69 -5.16
CA ALA A 185 14.42 14.41 -5.62
C ALA A 185 13.46 13.70 -6.58
N SER A 186 12.15 13.94 -6.48
CA SER A 186 11.13 13.37 -7.37
C SER A 186 10.95 14.14 -8.69
N ASP A 187 11.67 15.25 -8.89
CA ASP A 187 11.63 15.99 -10.15
C ASP A 187 12.09 15.08 -11.31
N PRO A 188 11.34 15.00 -12.43
CA PRO A 188 11.72 14.17 -13.58
C PRO A 188 13.09 14.49 -14.21
N ALA A 189 13.67 15.67 -13.93
CA ALA A 189 15.04 16.01 -14.32
C ALA A 189 16.12 15.42 -13.39
N VAL A 190 15.72 15.03 -12.17
CA VAL A 190 16.59 14.49 -11.11
C VAL A 190 16.44 12.98 -10.99
N ALA A 191 15.20 12.47 -10.93
CA ALA A 191 14.91 11.04 -10.89
C ALA A 191 15.24 10.40 -12.24
N ARG A 192 16.05 9.34 -12.22
CA ARG A 192 16.60 8.67 -13.41
C ARG A 192 16.38 7.17 -13.43
N VAL A 193 16.14 6.54 -12.28
CA VAL A 193 15.96 5.09 -12.17
C VAL A 193 14.53 4.70 -12.52
N ALA A 194 13.54 5.35 -11.93
CA ALA A 194 12.13 5.10 -12.22
C ALA A 194 11.78 5.59 -13.64
N PRO A 195 11.09 4.77 -14.46
CA PRO A 195 10.53 5.22 -15.72
C PRO A 195 9.62 6.43 -15.52
N ARG A 196 9.70 7.40 -16.43
CA ARG A 196 9.00 8.68 -16.28
C ARG A 196 7.48 8.52 -16.21
N ASP A 197 6.91 7.64 -17.03
CA ASP A 197 5.49 7.32 -17.01
C ASP A 197 5.03 6.71 -15.68
N LEU A 198 5.87 5.85 -15.08
CA LEU A 198 5.63 5.31 -13.74
C LEU A 198 5.72 6.39 -12.65
N LEU A 199 6.73 7.25 -12.72
CA LEU A 199 6.94 8.35 -11.78
C LEU A 199 5.74 9.33 -11.80
N ASP A 200 5.40 9.82 -12.98
CA ASP A 200 4.31 10.78 -13.19
C ASP A 200 2.93 10.14 -12.90
N GLY A 201 2.74 8.88 -13.30
CA GLY A 201 1.46 8.18 -13.24
C GLY A 201 1.09 7.64 -11.85
N LEU A 202 2.06 7.09 -11.10
CA LEU A 202 1.78 6.32 -9.88
C LEU A 202 2.55 6.80 -8.65
N LEU A 203 3.82 7.19 -8.79
CA LEU A 203 4.71 7.42 -7.64
C LEU A 203 4.66 8.85 -7.09
N TYR A 204 4.55 9.85 -7.97
CA TYR A 204 4.43 11.26 -7.59
C TYR A 204 3.06 11.67 -7.03
N PRO A 205 1.91 11.19 -7.57
CA PRO A 205 0.60 11.66 -7.10
C PRO A 205 0.36 11.54 -5.58
N PRO A 206 0.76 10.45 -4.88
CA PRO A 206 0.66 10.38 -3.42
C PRO A 206 1.43 11.47 -2.67
N ILE A 207 2.59 11.90 -3.19
CA ILE A 207 3.43 12.95 -2.59
C ILE A 207 2.69 14.30 -2.67
N ASN A 208 2.14 14.62 -3.84
CA ASN A 208 1.34 15.83 -4.05
C ASN A 208 0.05 15.84 -3.20
N LEU A 209 -0.64 14.70 -3.11
CA LEU A 209 -1.82 14.56 -2.25
C LEU A 209 -1.47 14.78 -0.78
N PHE A 210 -0.37 14.19 -0.32
CA PHE A 210 0.09 14.35 1.05
C PHE A 210 0.43 15.80 1.38
N TYR A 211 1.09 16.53 0.48
CA TYR A 211 1.35 17.96 0.63
C TYR A 211 0.06 18.78 0.84
N ARG A 212 -0.99 18.50 0.08
CA ARG A 212 -2.30 19.16 0.24
C ARG A 212 -2.96 18.79 1.56
N PHE A 213 -2.87 17.52 1.93
CA PHE A 213 -3.37 17.03 3.20
C PHE A 213 -2.68 17.71 4.40
N VAL A 214 -1.34 17.78 4.46
CA VAL A 214 -0.64 18.42 5.59
C VAL A 214 -0.91 19.91 5.67
N ARG A 215 -1.19 20.56 4.55
CA ARG A 215 -1.62 21.97 4.47
C ARG A 215 -3.09 22.19 4.83
N LYS A 216 -3.88 21.12 5.00
CA LYS A 216 -5.34 21.17 5.15
C LYS A 216 -6.01 21.96 4.02
N ASP A 217 -5.55 21.72 2.79
CA ASP A 217 -6.06 22.37 1.58
C ASP A 217 -7.44 21.82 1.19
N GLU A 218 -8.50 22.33 1.84
CA GLU A 218 -9.88 21.86 1.67
C GLU A 218 -10.37 21.99 0.21
N GLU A 219 -10.00 23.07 -0.48
CA GLU A 219 -10.41 23.34 -1.86
C GLU A 219 -9.57 22.56 -2.87
N GLY A 220 -8.27 22.39 -2.61
CA GLY A 220 -7.34 21.80 -3.57
C GLY A 220 -7.14 20.29 -3.44
N PHE A 221 -7.49 19.66 -2.31
CA PHE A 221 -7.28 18.21 -2.11
C PHE A 221 -8.11 17.37 -3.09
N SER A 222 -9.42 17.59 -3.18
CA SER A 222 -10.30 16.81 -4.05
C SER A 222 -9.95 16.96 -5.55
N PRO A 223 -9.69 18.16 -6.10
CA PRO A 223 -9.19 18.30 -7.47
C PRO A 223 -7.88 17.56 -7.73
N ALA A 224 -6.95 17.56 -6.77
CA ALA A 224 -5.70 16.80 -6.91
C ALA A 224 -5.92 15.28 -6.85
N LEU A 225 -6.91 14.83 -6.08
CA LEU A 225 -7.31 13.42 -6.05
C LEU A 225 -7.92 12.99 -7.39
N VAL A 226 -8.78 13.81 -7.98
CA VAL A 226 -9.29 13.58 -9.34
C VAL A 226 -8.14 13.42 -10.33
N GLU A 227 -7.15 14.31 -10.28
CA GLU A 227 -6.01 14.24 -11.19
C GLU A 227 -5.14 13.00 -10.96
N ALA A 228 -4.88 12.64 -9.70
CA ALA A 228 -4.17 11.42 -9.36
C ALA A 228 -4.84 10.17 -9.94
N LEU A 229 -6.18 10.09 -9.90
CA LEU A 229 -6.92 8.95 -10.46
C LEU A 229 -6.92 8.93 -11.99
N LYS A 230 -6.93 10.11 -12.63
CA LYS A 230 -6.76 10.20 -14.09
C LYS A 230 -5.38 9.75 -14.51
N LEU A 231 -4.33 10.18 -13.81
CA LEU A 231 -2.95 9.76 -14.05
C LEU A 231 -2.77 8.25 -13.85
N HIS A 232 -3.34 7.69 -12.78
CA HIS A 232 -3.38 6.24 -12.55
C HIS A 232 -4.05 5.52 -13.72
N ARG A 233 -5.25 5.95 -14.14
CA ARG A 233 -5.94 5.38 -15.30
C ARG A 233 -5.08 5.47 -16.56
N THR A 234 -4.51 6.64 -16.86
CA THR A 234 -3.66 6.85 -18.03
C THR A 234 -2.50 5.88 -18.03
N TYR A 235 -1.79 5.71 -16.90
CA TYR A 235 -0.67 4.78 -16.79
C TYR A 235 -1.06 3.34 -17.13
N TRP A 236 -2.16 2.86 -16.56
CA TRP A 236 -2.63 1.49 -16.76
C TRP A 236 -3.24 1.25 -18.15
N THR A 237 -3.71 2.29 -18.85
CA THR A 237 -4.21 2.17 -20.23
C THR A 237 -3.17 2.55 -21.29
N LEU A 238 -1.87 2.60 -20.95
CA LEU A 238 -0.83 2.97 -21.92
C LEU A 238 -0.61 1.90 -23.01
N ASN A 239 -0.89 0.64 -22.71
CA ASN A 239 -0.83 -0.49 -23.64
C ASN A 239 -1.70 -1.65 -23.15
N GLU A 240 -1.92 -2.65 -24.02
CA GLU A 240 -2.80 -3.79 -23.75
C GLU A 240 -2.33 -4.64 -22.55
N ASP A 241 -1.01 -4.81 -22.37
CA ASP A 241 -0.46 -5.59 -21.26
C ASP A 241 -0.79 -4.96 -19.91
N ARG A 242 -0.64 -3.63 -19.78
CA ARG A 242 -1.00 -2.88 -18.57
C ARG A 242 -2.50 -2.81 -18.36
N GLU A 243 -3.28 -2.68 -19.44
CA GLU A 243 -4.73 -2.55 -19.32
C GLU A 243 -5.36 -3.84 -18.78
N ALA A 244 -4.76 -5.00 -19.09
CA ALA A 244 -5.18 -6.30 -18.56
C ALA A 244 -4.62 -6.60 -17.16
N ASP A 245 -3.69 -5.80 -16.64
CA ASP A 245 -3.02 -6.05 -15.36
C ASP A 245 -3.91 -5.62 -14.17
N ILE A 246 -4.21 -6.59 -13.30
CA ILE A 246 -5.06 -6.36 -12.14
C ILE A 246 -4.38 -5.49 -11.08
N ASP A 247 -3.08 -5.24 -11.18
CA ASP A 247 -2.37 -4.26 -10.36
C ASP A 247 -2.96 -2.85 -10.51
N GLY A 248 -3.56 -2.57 -11.68
CA GLY A 248 -4.30 -1.35 -11.94
C GLY A 248 -5.66 -1.24 -11.24
N SER A 249 -6.16 -2.31 -10.61
CA SER A 249 -7.50 -2.35 -10.00
C SER A 249 -7.71 -1.32 -8.88
N ILE A 250 -6.65 -0.93 -8.18
CA ILE A 250 -6.69 -0.07 -6.99
C ILE A 250 -5.56 0.97 -7.03
N ALA A 251 -5.86 2.23 -6.73
CA ALA A 251 -4.86 3.28 -6.58
C ALA A 251 -4.36 3.32 -5.14
N LEU A 252 -3.50 2.36 -4.75
CA LEU A 252 -3.13 2.10 -3.35
C LEU A 252 -2.61 3.34 -2.60
N GLY A 253 -1.64 4.06 -3.19
CA GLY A 253 -1.08 5.29 -2.63
C GLY A 253 -2.12 6.40 -2.48
N PRO A 254 -2.82 6.81 -3.57
CA PRO A 254 -3.91 7.79 -3.48
C PRO A 254 -5.02 7.39 -2.50
N LEU A 255 -5.39 6.12 -2.42
CA LEU A 255 -6.36 5.61 -1.45
C LEU A 255 -5.89 5.78 -0.02
N ALA A 256 -4.64 5.44 0.30
CA ALA A 256 -4.10 5.62 1.64
C ALA A 256 -4.10 7.09 2.07
N ILE A 257 -3.69 8.02 1.19
CA ILE A 257 -3.73 9.45 1.49
C ILE A 257 -5.17 9.96 1.62
N ALA A 258 -6.10 9.48 0.77
CA ALA A 258 -7.52 9.80 0.91
C ALA A 258 -8.11 9.28 2.23
N CYS A 259 -7.65 8.13 2.74
CA CYS A 259 -8.01 7.64 4.07
C CYS A 259 -7.54 8.62 5.16
N LEU A 260 -6.29 9.08 5.12
CA LEU A 260 -5.78 10.09 6.07
C LEU A 260 -6.58 11.40 5.99
N ALA A 261 -6.90 11.87 4.79
CA ALA A 261 -7.67 13.09 4.57
C ALA A 261 -9.11 12.96 5.08
N TYR A 262 -9.79 11.86 4.79
CA TYR A 262 -11.13 11.55 5.31
C TYR A 262 -11.15 11.53 6.85
N ASP A 263 -10.14 10.92 7.45
CA ASP A 263 -9.96 10.84 8.90
C ASP A 263 -9.68 12.22 9.51
N GLY A 264 -8.91 13.04 8.79
CA GLY A 264 -8.61 14.44 9.07
C GLY A 264 -9.74 15.43 8.72
N LYS A 265 -10.91 14.93 8.27
CA LYS A 265 -12.11 15.71 7.94
C LYS A 265 -11.97 16.65 6.73
N LEU A 266 -11.01 16.40 5.84
CA LEU A 266 -10.97 17.07 4.54
C LEU A 266 -12.12 16.53 3.66
N PRO A 267 -12.80 17.38 2.88
CA PRO A 267 -13.80 16.94 1.92
C PRO A 267 -13.20 16.01 0.85
N ILE A 268 -13.83 14.85 0.68
CA ILE A 268 -13.54 13.92 -0.41
C ILE A 268 -14.73 13.94 -1.39
N GLU A 269 -14.63 14.76 -2.43
CA GLU A 269 -15.67 14.94 -3.45
C GLU A 269 -15.41 14.09 -4.70
N VAL A 270 -14.96 12.86 -4.51
CA VAL A 270 -14.63 11.92 -5.60
C VAL A 270 -15.21 10.55 -5.29
N GLU A 271 -15.86 9.93 -6.26
CA GLU A 271 -16.20 8.51 -6.26
C GLU A 271 -15.45 7.81 -7.40
N SER A 272 -14.84 6.66 -7.09
CA SER A 272 -14.07 5.88 -8.06
C SER A 272 -13.90 4.45 -7.58
N GLU A 273 -13.91 3.50 -8.52
CA GLU A 273 -13.59 2.10 -8.28
C GLU A 273 -12.12 1.87 -7.92
N TYR A 274 -11.21 2.80 -8.27
CA TYR A 274 -9.82 2.78 -7.79
C TYR A 274 -9.70 3.12 -6.30
N LEU A 275 -10.76 3.69 -5.71
CA LEU A 275 -10.85 4.08 -4.30
C LEU A 275 -12.02 3.33 -3.62
N PRO A 276 -11.90 2.01 -3.36
CA PRO A 276 -13.00 1.22 -2.83
C PRO A 276 -13.65 1.88 -1.62
N LYS A 277 -14.92 2.25 -1.77
CA LYS A 277 -15.63 3.14 -0.86
C LYS A 277 -15.61 2.68 0.59
N HIS A 278 -15.79 1.38 0.83
CA HIS A 278 -15.82 0.82 2.18
C HIS A 278 -14.43 0.77 2.82
N LEU A 279 -13.36 0.61 2.03
CA LEU A 279 -12.00 0.83 2.50
C LEU A 279 -11.77 2.32 2.78
N LEU A 280 -12.19 3.25 1.92
CA LEU A 280 -11.97 4.68 2.16
C LEU A 280 -12.73 5.19 3.41
N GLN A 281 -13.97 4.75 3.63
CA GLN A 281 -14.87 5.33 4.65
C GLN A 281 -14.88 4.60 5.99
N ARG A 282 -13.97 3.63 6.18
CA ARG A 282 -13.90 2.79 7.39
C ARG A 282 -15.12 1.88 7.59
N GLY A 283 -15.73 1.41 6.50
CA GLY A 283 -16.97 0.62 6.55
C GLY A 283 -16.88 -0.65 7.39
N TRP A 284 -15.68 -1.20 7.56
CA TRP A 284 -15.41 -2.47 8.26
C TRP A 284 -14.74 -2.31 9.64
N LEU A 285 -14.31 -1.09 10.02
CA LEU A 285 -13.54 -0.90 11.25
C LEU A 285 -14.40 -1.17 12.48
N GLY A 286 -13.93 -2.08 13.34
CA GLY A 286 -14.62 -2.47 14.58
C GLY A 286 -15.61 -3.63 14.42
N GLU A 287 -15.82 -4.14 13.20
CA GLU A 287 -16.64 -5.34 12.99
C GLU A 287 -15.88 -6.63 13.35
N PHE A 288 -14.54 -6.61 13.24
CA PHE A 288 -13.69 -7.75 13.56
C PHE A 288 -12.37 -7.31 14.22
N PRO A 289 -11.74 -8.15 15.07
CA PRO A 289 -10.41 -7.86 15.61
C PRO A 289 -9.36 -7.84 14.49
N THR A 290 -8.62 -6.73 14.38
CA THR A 290 -7.49 -6.55 13.45
C THR A 290 -6.14 -6.96 14.05
#